data_AF-A0A3D4VFA0-F1
#
_entry.id   AF-A0A3D4VFA0-F1
#
_cell.length_a   1.000
_cell.length_b   1.000
_cell.length_c   1.000
_cell.angle_alpha   90.00
_cell.angle_beta   90.00
_cell.angle_gamma   90.00
#
_symmetry.space_group_name_H-M   'P 1'
#
loop_
_entity.id
_entity.type
_entity.pdbx_description
1 polymer ?
#
loop_
_entity_poly.entity_id
_entity_poly.type
_entity_poly.pdbx_seq_one_letter_code
_entity_poly.pdbx_strand_id
1 'polypeptide(L)'
;MSRLRNASMAMTRVVRVSLTLACLASASLTTACRTPAAEQQPAGETATAQPADASTSPQATSTAPAVLMLERGPCYGRCPVYAVALFADGSVHFDGRQHTQSLGIHKGAVPANDVAALTRRFQTEFSNIKDSLYVHEAPGCGQFMTDGPSIFLSFRDGTHTRTVRLDTGCTGAPPIIRQLAVAVDSIARTPTWVVGPGGNR
;
A
#
# COMPACT_ATOMS: atom_id res chain seq x y z
N MET A 1 -31.15 -6.68 50.51
CA MET A 1 -30.88 -8.03 49.97
C MET A 1 -29.99 -7.83 48.74
N SER A 2 -28.66 -7.78 48.90
CA SER A 2 -27.72 -8.93 48.78
C SER A 2 -27.84 -9.55 47.38
N ARG A 3 -26.90 -9.43 46.44
CA ARG A 3 -25.51 -9.97 46.35
C ARG A 3 -25.02 -9.61 44.92
N LEU A 4 -23.77 -9.57 44.48
CA LEU A 4 -22.42 -9.73 44.99
C LEU A 4 -21.50 -9.20 43.87
N ARG A 5 -20.52 -8.37 44.21
CA ARG A 5 -19.30 -8.20 43.40
C ARG A 5 -18.49 -9.49 43.53
N ASN A 6 -17.83 -9.94 42.46
CA ASN A 6 -16.60 -10.72 42.64
C ASN A 6 -15.68 -10.56 41.43
N ALA A 7 -14.51 -10.00 41.73
CA ALA A 7 -13.31 -10.08 40.92
C ALA A 7 -12.58 -11.41 41.24
N SER A 8 -12.01 -12.05 40.23
CA SER A 8 -10.91 -13.02 40.39
C SER A 8 -10.14 -13.02 39.07
N MET A 9 -8.99 -12.37 39.06
CA MET A 9 -7.66 -12.88 39.37
C MET A 9 -7.05 -13.69 38.22
N ALA A 10 -5.92 -13.15 37.77
CA ALA A 10 -5.06 -13.64 36.72
C ALA A 10 -4.59 -15.08 36.97
N MET A 11 -4.43 -15.83 35.88
CA MET A 11 -3.56 -17.00 35.88
C MET A 11 -2.69 -16.98 34.62
N THR A 12 -1.51 -16.41 34.80
CA THR A 12 -0.36 -16.46 33.92
C THR A 12 0.03 -17.92 33.68
N ARG A 13 -0.03 -18.40 32.44
CA ARG A 13 0.67 -19.63 32.03
C ARG A 13 1.79 -19.27 31.07
N VAL A 14 2.97 -19.03 31.64
CA VAL A 14 4.23 -19.00 30.91
C VAL A 14 4.59 -20.45 30.60
N VAL A 15 4.38 -20.87 29.35
CA VAL A 15 4.91 -22.15 28.87
C VAL A 15 6.32 -21.89 28.35
N ARG A 16 7.32 -22.23 29.17
CA ARG A 16 8.72 -22.32 28.76
C ARG A 16 8.90 -23.66 28.04
N VAL A 17 9.12 -23.64 26.73
CA VAL A 17 9.67 -24.78 26.00
C VAL A 17 11.14 -24.48 25.75
N SER A 18 11.99 -25.09 26.56
CA SER A 18 13.43 -25.04 26.42
C SER A 18 13.92 -26.23 25.59
N LEU A 19 14.76 -25.92 24.61
CA LEU A 19 15.99 -26.62 24.25
C LEU A 19 15.87 -28.06 23.68
N THR A 20 16.25 -28.22 22.42
CA THR A 20 17.33 -29.18 22.08
C THR A 20 18.00 -28.79 20.77
N LEU A 21 19.32 -28.71 20.88
CA LEU A 21 20.31 -28.40 19.87
C LEU A 21 20.58 -29.68 19.05
N ALA A 22 20.47 -29.64 17.73
CA ALA A 22 20.99 -30.69 16.85
C ALA A 22 21.89 -30.05 15.78
N CYS A 23 23.18 -30.13 16.05
CA CYS A 23 24.27 -29.79 15.16
C CYS A 23 24.41 -30.93 14.13
N LEU A 24 24.19 -30.64 12.84
CA LEU A 24 24.63 -31.51 11.75
C LEU A 24 25.44 -30.67 10.77
N ALA A 25 26.75 -30.78 10.94
CA ALA A 25 27.73 -30.35 9.97
C ALA A 25 27.69 -31.28 8.75
N SER A 26 27.74 -30.70 7.55
CA SER A 26 28.11 -31.42 6.33
C SER A 26 28.90 -30.46 5.45
N ALA A 27 30.22 -30.63 5.48
CA ALA A 27 31.15 -30.04 4.54
C ALA A 27 30.95 -30.68 3.15
N SER A 28 30.98 -29.89 2.09
CA SER A 28 31.31 -30.37 0.75
C SER A 28 32.00 -29.28 -0.05
N LEU A 29 33.04 -29.71 -0.73
CA LEU A 29 34.19 -28.95 -1.18
C LEU A 29 33.94 -28.18 -2.49
N THR A 30 34.58 -27.01 -2.54
CA THR A 30 35.18 -26.30 -3.68
C THR A 30 34.92 -26.82 -5.10
N THR A 31 34.38 -25.95 -5.96
CA THR A 31 34.86 -25.84 -7.35
C THR A 31 34.90 -24.37 -7.74
N ALA A 32 36.11 -23.84 -7.75
CA ALA A 32 36.45 -22.57 -8.38
C ALA A 32 36.50 -22.78 -9.90
N CYS A 33 35.80 -21.94 -10.65
CA CYS A 33 36.16 -21.68 -12.05
C CYS A 33 36.46 -20.19 -12.20
N ARG A 34 37.72 -19.94 -12.56
CA ARG A 34 38.33 -18.65 -12.81
C ARG A 34 37.93 -18.18 -14.22
N THR A 35 37.74 -16.87 -14.31
CA THR A 35 37.39 -16.01 -15.45
C THR A 35 38.30 -16.15 -16.68
N PRO A 36 37.82 -15.63 -17.83
CA PRO A 36 38.58 -14.65 -18.60
C PRO A 36 37.77 -13.33 -18.77
N ALA A 37 38.39 -12.19 -18.46
CA ALA A 37 38.84 -11.17 -19.43
C ALA A 37 37.66 -10.55 -20.20
N ALA A 38 37.15 -9.37 -19.82
CA ALA A 38 37.71 -8.06 -20.19
C ALA A 38 38.05 -7.99 -21.69
N GLU A 39 37.07 -7.58 -22.50
CA GLU A 39 37.29 -7.01 -23.83
C GLU A 39 36.67 -5.61 -23.79
N GLN A 40 37.53 -4.60 -23.92
CA GLN A 40 37.17 -3.19 -24.05
C GLN A 40 37.16 -2.79 -25.53
N GLN A 41 36.50 -1.65 -25.78
CA GLN A 41 36.72 -0.65 -26.85
C GLN A 41 35.77 -0.68 -28.05
N PRO A 42 35.58 0.46 -28.77
CA PRO A 42 36.07 1.83 -28.53
C PRO A 42 34.98 2.91 -28.52
N ALA A 43 35.46 4.12 -28.20
CA ALA A 43 34.77 5.40 -28.24
C ALA A 43 34.43 5.89 -29.65
N GLY A 44 33.43 6.78 -29.70
CA GLY A 44 33.30 7.83 -30.71
C GLY A 44 31.93 7.85 -31.38
N GLU A 45 31.05 8.78 -31.00
CA GLU A 45 30.83 9.98 -31.83
C GLU A 45 30.05 11.05 -31.08
N THR A 46 30.49 12.28 -31.33
CA THR A 46 30.08 13.55 -30.72
C THR A 46 28.97 14.17 -31.56
N ALA A 47 27.83 14.54 -30.95
CA ALA A 47 26.85 15.53 -31.44
C ALA A 47 25.57 15.41 -30.58
N THR A 48 24.94 16.41 -29.99
CA THR A 48 25.09 17.86 -29.93
C THR A 48 24.37 18.28 -28.65
N ALA A 49 25.00 19.12 -27.82
CA ALA A 49 24.32 19.68 -26.65
C ALA A 49 23.22 20.65 -27.12
N GLN A 50 21.97 20.33 -26.79
CA GLN A 50 20.84 21.23 -26.89
C GLN A 50 20.45 21.64 -25.45
N PRO A 51 20.28 22.94 -25.14
CA PRO A 51 19.89 23.36 -23.80
C PRO A 51 18.41 23.03 -23.62
N ALA A 52 18.13 21.90 -22.96
CA ALA A 52 16.82 21.66 -22.40
C ALA A 52 16.77 22.41 -21.07
N ASP A 53 15.95 23.48 -21.05
CA ASP A 53 15.54 24.17 -19.84
C ASP A 53 15.32 23.19 -18.70
N ALA A 54 16.08 23.39 -17.63
CA ALA A 54 15.87 22.72 -16.37
C ALA A 54 14.52 23.17 -15.80
N SER A 55 13.44 22.53 -16.23
CA SER A 55 12.21 22.44 -15.43
C SER A 55 12.53 21.57 -14.22
N THR A 56 13.24 22.18 -13.28
CA THR A 56 13.38 21.69 -11.92
C THR A 56 12.03 21.92 -11.25
N SER A 57 11.05 21.06 -11.57
CA SER A 57 9.95 20.86 -10.63
C SER A 57 10.61 20.28 -9.38
N PRO A 58 10.55 20.96 -8.21
CA PRO A 58 11.09 20.39 -7.01
C PRO A 58 10.36 19.06 -6.78
N GLN A 59 11.08 17.94 -6.89
CA GLN A 59 10.60 16.69 -6.32
C GLN A 59 10.59 16.89 -4.81
N ALA A 60 9.51 17.49 -4.32
CA ALA A 60 9.26 17.64 -2.90
C ALA A 60 9.10 16.23 -2.32
N THR A 61 10.14 15.75 -1.67
CA THR A 61 10.00 14.65 -0.73
C THR A 61 9.33 15.22 0.51
N SER A 62 8.03 14.96 0.65
CA SER A 62 7.31 15.32 1.86
C SER A 62 7.91 14.56 3.05
N THR A 63 8.45 15.29 4.02
CA THR A 63 8.89 14.74 5.32
C THR A 63 7.70 14.56 6.27
N ALA A 64 6.57 15.21 5.97
CA ALA A 64 5.33 15.06 6.70
C ALA A 64 4.73 13.66 6.46
N PRO A 65 3.95 13.13 7.40
CA PRO A 65 3.23 11.88 7.18
C PRO A 65 2.12 12.04 6.13
N ALA A 66 1.81 10.96 5.43
CA ALA A 66 0.66 10.89 4.53
C ALA A 66 -0.66 11.10 5.29
N VAL A 67 -1.61 11.77 4.63
CA VAL A 67 -2.96 12.04 5.16
C VAL A 67 -3.98 11.00 4.72
N LEU A 68 -3.81 10.45 3.52
CA LEU A 68 -4.66 9.41 2.95
C LEU A 68 -3.78 8.31 2.36
N MET A 69 -4.12 7.05 2.65
CA MET A 69 -3.39 5.90 2.11
C MET A 69 -4.38 4.85 1.61
N LEU A 70 -4.04 4.25 0.48
CA LEU A 70 -4.82 3.19 -0.15
C LEU A 70 -3.88 2.06 -0.54
N GLU A 71 -4.21 0.83 -0.16
CA GLU A 71 -3.56 -0.39 -0.65
C GLU A 71 -4.58 -1.27 -1.35
N ARG A 72 -4.22 -1.74 -2.56
CA ARG A 72 -4.93 -2.78 -3.29
C ARG A 72 -4.17 -4.10 -3.20
N GLY A 73 -4.86 -5.14 -2.76
CA GLY A 73 -4.35 -6.51 -2.64
C GLY A 73 -4.58 -7.36 -3.89
N PRO A 74 -4.08 -8.60 -3.89
CA PRO A 74 -4.14 -9.51 -5.02
C PRO A 74 -5.53 -10.12 -5.23
N CYS A 75 -5.71 -10.72 -6.41
CA CYS A 75 -6.79 -11.66 -6.75
C CYS A 75 -6.19 -12.83 -7.56
N TYR A 76 -6.97 -13.85 -7.95
CA TYR A 76 -6.45 -14.96 -8.77
C TYR A 76 -6.18 -14.59 -10.24
N GLY A 77 -6.61 -13.41 -10.70
CA GLY A 77 -6.35 -12.88 -12.02
C GLY A 77 -5.22 -11.86 -12.06
N ARG A 78 -5.31 -10.91 -13.00
CA ARG A 78 -4.32 -9.83 -13.18
C ARG A 78 -4.74 -8.53 -12.47
N CYS A 79 -5.21 -8.64 -11.23
CA CYS A 79 -5.55 -7.45 -10.45
C CYS A 79 -4.28 -6.67 -10.10
N PRO A 80 -4.21 -5.36 -10.37
CA PRO A 80 -3.10 -4.53 -9.95
C PRO A 80 -2.95 -4.53 -8.43
N VAL A 81 -1.74 -4.82 -7.95
CA VAL A 81 -1.37 -4.81 -6.53
C VAL A 81 -0.44 -3.64 -6.31
N TYR A 82 -0.85 -2.68 -5.48
CA TYR A 82 -0.07 -1.49 -5.18
C TYR A 82 -0.48 -0.84 -3.87
N ALA A 83 0.35 0.08 -3.39
CA ALA A 83 -0.02 1.05 -2.37
C ALA A 83 0.14 2.48 -2.92
N VAL A 84 -0.67 3.42 -2.45
CA VAL A 84 -0.52 4.84 -2.74
C VAL A 84 -0.75 5.66 -1.49
N ALA A 85 0.06 6.70 -1.31
CA ALA A 85 0.00 7.63 -0.19
C ALA A 85 -0.07 9.06 -0.72
N LEU A 86 -1.07 9.81 -0.25
CA LEU A 86 -1.26 11.23 -0.52
C LEU A 86 -0.84 12.05 0.70
N PHE A 87 -0.06 13.10 0.44
CA PHE A 87 0.44 14.02 1.46
C PHE A 87 -0.29 15.36 1.36
N ALA A 88 -0.38 16.09 2.48
CA ALA A 88 -1.13 17.34 2.57
C ALA A 88 -0.62 18.43 1.60
N ASP A 89 0.66 18.38 1.23
CA ASP A 89 1.30 19.28 0.27
C ASP A 89 1.03 18.92 -1.20
N GLY A 90 0.29 17.84 -1.47
CA GLY A 90 0.02 17.34 -2.82
C GLY A 90 1.02 16.31 -3.32
N SER A 91 2.06 15.95 -2.55
CA SER A 91 2.97 14.86 -2.92
C SER A 91 2.22 13.54 -2.97
N VAL A 92 2.62 12.66 -3.90
CA VAL A 92 2.05 11.32 -4.08
C VAL A 92 3.19 10.31 -4.11
N HIS A 93 3.13 9.28 -3.25
CA HIS A 93 4.02 8.13 -3.34
C HIS A 93 3.21 6.91 -3.75
N PHE A 94 3.59 6.28 -4.85
CA PHE A 94 3.00 5.06 -5.38
C PHE A 94 4.00 3.91 -5.28
N ASP A 95 3.58 2.74 -4.82
CA ASP A 95 4.37 1.52 -4.77
C ASP A 95 3.68 0.42 -5.57
N GLY A 96 4.13 0.18 -6.79
CA GLY A 96 3.59 -0.87 -7.66
C GLY A 96 4.24 -2.22 -7.38
N ARG A 97 3.45 -3.25 -7.12
CA ARG A 97 3.96 -4.57 -6.68
C ARG A 97 3.71 -5.68 -7.69
N GLN A 98 2.49 -5.80 -8.22
CA GLN A 98 2.13 -6.79 -9.23
C GLN A 98 1.11 -6.24 -10.21
N HIS A 99 1.19 -6.66 -11.47
CA HIS A 99 0.23 -6.29 -12.53
C HIS A 99 -0.01 -4.78 -12.70
N THR A 100 0.95 -3.96 -12.28
CA THR A 100 1.04 -2.54 -12.58
C THR A 100 2.06 -2.33 -13.69
N GLN A 101 1.85 -1.31 -14.53
CA GLN A 101 2.83 -0.91 -15.54
C GLN A 101 4.13 -0.42 -14.89
N SER A 102 4.02 0.32 -13.79
CA SER A 102 5.14 0.84 -13.03
C SER A 102 5.33 -0.01 -11.77
N LEU A 103 6.44 -0.75 -11.67
CA LEU A 103 6.82 -1.51 -10.47
C LEU A 103 7.76 -0.68 -9.58
N GLY A 104 7.72 -0.94 -8.27
CA GLY A 104 8.49 -0.23 -7.25
C GLY A 104 7.93 1.14 -6.89
N ILE A 105 8.76 1.96 -6.25
CA ILE A 105 8.38 3.29 -5.77
C ILE A 105 8.44 4.32 -6.90
N HIS A 106 7.31 5.01 -7.12
CA HIS A 106 7.17 6.15 -8.01
C HIS A 106 6.65 7.34 -7.21
N LYS A 107 7.10 8.54 -7.58
CA LYS A 107 6.67 9.79 -6.96
C LYS A 107 5.93 10.64 -7.98
N GLY A 108 4.86 11.28 -7.53
CA GLY A 108 4.09 12.24 -8.29
C GLY A 108 3.70 13.43 -7.44
N ALA A 109 3.01 14.38 -8.05
CA ALA A 109 2.42 15.51 -7.37
C ALA A 109 1.07 15.86 -8.00
N VAL A 110 0.16 16.33 -7.16
CA VAL A 110 -1.17 16.80 -7.54
C VAL A 110 -1.48 18.10 -6.80
N PRO A 111 -2.48 18.90 -7.23
CA PRO A 111 -2.80 20.12 -6.52
C PRO A 111 -3.14 19.86 -5.05
N ALA A 112 -2.46 20.55 -4.12
CA ALA A 112 -2.69 20.39 -2.69
C ALA A 112 -4.17 20.67 -2.30
N ASN A 113 -4.84 21.56 -3.05
CA ASN A 113 -6.27 21.85 -2.87
C ASN A 113 -7.16 20.63 -3.13
N ASP A 114 -6.80 19.75 -4.07
CA ASP A 114 -7.55 18.53 -4.37
C ASP A 114 -7.40 17.52 -3.23
N VAL A 115 -6.18 17.38 -2.68
CA VAL A 115 -5.95 16.56 -1.48
C VAL A 115 -6.71 17.13 -0.29
N ALA A 116 -6.68 18.45 -0.08
CA ALA A 116 -7.43 19.09 1.01
C ALA A 116 -8.94 18.89 0.88
N ALA A 117 -9.49 18.96 -0.34
CA ALA A 117 -10.90 18.69 -0.60
C ALA A 117 -11.27 17.23 -0.30
N LEU A 118 -10.44 16.28 -0.73
CA LEU A 118 -10.64 14.87 -0.44
C LEU A 118 -10.54 14.59 1.07
N THR A 119 -9.55 15.16 1.75
CA THR A 119 -9.38 15.05 3.20
C THR A 119 -10.63 15.52 3.96
N ARG A 120 -11.24 16.65 3.57
CA ARG A 120 -12.51 17.11 4.18
C ARG A 120 -13.66 16.11 3.99
N ARG A 121 -13.72 15.47 2.82
CA ARG A 121 -14.70 14.40 2.57
C ARG A 121 -14.44 13.18 3.46
N PHE A 122 -13.18 12.81 3.68
CA PHE A 122 -12.84 11.73 4.62
C PHE A 122 -13.24 12.07 6.06
N GLN A 123 -13.05 13.31 6.53
CA GLN A 123 -13.47 13.73 7.87
C GLN A 123 -14.97 13.48 8.13
N THR A 124 -15.82 13.73 7.13
CA THR A 124 -17.28 13.57 7.25
C THR A 124 -17.75 12.14 6.97
N GLU A 125 -17.20 11.47 5.96
CA GLU A 125 -17.69 10.16 5.50
C GLU A 125 -16.99 8.98 6.20
N PHE A 126 -15.69 9.09 6.49
CA PHE A 126 -14.92 8.00 7.08
C PHE A 126 -15.28 7.77 8.56
N SER A 127 -15.77 8.80 9.24
CA SER A 127 -16.31 8.72 10.60
C SER A 127 -17.65 7.95 10.68
N ASN A 128 -18.38 7.85 9.56
CA ASN A 128 -19.63 7.10 9.48
C ASN A 128 -19.43 5.59 9.31
N ILE A 129 -18.25 5.16 8.86
CA ILE A 129 -17.89 3.74 8.83
C ILE A 129 -17.77 3.27 10.29
N LYS A 130 -18.49 2.22 10.68
CA LYS A 130 -18.51 1.74 12.08
C LYS A 130 -17.48 0.65 12.32
N ASP A 131 -17.43 -0.35 11.43
CA ASP A 131 -16.47 -1.44 11.54
C ASP A 131 -15.18 -1.13 10.79
N SER A 132 -14.07 -1.71 11.23
CA SER A 132 -12.79 -1.62 10.52
C SER A 132 -12.51 -2.83 9.62
N LEU A 133 -13.33 -3.88 9.72
CA LEU A 133 -13.10 -5.16 9.05
C LEU A 133 -14.36 -5.62 8.32
N TYR A 134 -14.29 -5.62 6.99
CA TYR A 134 -15.28 -6.20 6.08
C TYR A 134 -14.59 -7.31 5.29
N VAL A 135 -14.40 -8.46 5.93
CA VAL A 135 -13.66 -9.62 5.39
C VAL A 135 -14.53 -10.87 5.46
N HIS A 136 -14.15 -11.94 4.76
CA HIS A 136 -14.87 -13.21 4.81
C HIS A 136 -15.20 -13.62 6.26
N GLU A 137 -16.43 -14.09 6.48
CA GLU A 137 -17.00 -14.49 7.79
C GLU A 137 -17.13 -13.39 8.86
N ALA A 138 -16.66 -12.16 8.61
CA ALA A 138 -16.89 -11.05 9.53
C ALA A 138 -18.37 -10.63 9.52
N PRO A 139 -18.95 -10.20 10.67
CA PRO A 139 -20.36 -9.81 10.75
C PRO A 139 -20.79 -8.75 9.74
N GLY A 140 -19.91 -7.79 9.43
CA GLY A 140 -20.17 -6.71 8.47
C GLY A 140 -20.09 -7.13 6.99
N CYS A 141 -19.61 -8.34 6.67
CA CYS A 141 -19.35 -8.74 5.29
C CYS A 141 -20.61 -9.03 4.47
N GLY A 142 -21.68 -9.51 5.11
CA GLY A 142 -22.87 -9.98 4.41
C GLY A 142 -22.57 -11.25 3.59
N GLN A 143 -23.09 -11.31 2.36
CA GLN A 143 -22.72 -12.39 1.43
C GLN A 143 -21.32 -12.14 0.90
N PHE A 144 -20.57 -13.22 0.70
CA PHE A 144 -19.20 -13.15 0.23
C PHE A 144 -19.05 -13.76 -1.16
N MET A 145 -18.55 -12.96 -2.10
CA MET A 145 -18.12 -13.41 -3.42
C MET A 145 -16.60 -13.64 -3.45
N THR A 146 -16.16 -14.75 -4.02
CA THR A 146 -14.73 -15.06 -4.13
C THR A 146 -14.01 -14.22 -5.18
N ASP A 147 -12.68 -14.25 -5.15
CA ASP A 147 -11.77 -13.71 -6.18
C ASP A 147 -11.76 -12.18 -6.33
N GLY A 148 -12.44 -11.45 -5.45
CA GLY A 148 -12.29 -10.00 -5.34
C GLY A 148 -11.01 -9.61 -4.58
N PRO A 149 -10.27 -8.56 -5.01
CA PRO A 149 -9.11 -8.08 -4.25
C PRO A 149 -9.50 -7.49 -2.89
N SER A 150 -8.53 -7.33 -2.01
CA SER A 150 -8.69 -6.54 -0.78
C SER A 150 -8.36 -5.06 -1.00
N ILE A 151 -9.00 -4.19 -0.23
CA ILE A 151 -8.74 -2.76 -0.12
C ILE A 151 -8.37 -2.47 1.33
N PHE A 152 -7.26 -1.80 1.56
CA PHE A 152 -6.97 -1.17 2.84
C PHE A 152 -6.99 0.33 2.64
N LEU A 153 -7.88 1.01 3.36
CA LEU A 153 -8.06 2.45 3.25
C LEU A 153 -7.75 3.06 4.60
N SER A 154 -6.74 3.93 4.65
CA SER A 154 -6.32 4.62 5.86
C SER A 154 -6.50 6.12 5.74
N PHE A 155 -6.97 6.72 6.82
CA PHE A 155 -7.09 8.16 6.97
C PHE A 155 -6.39 8.60 8.24
N ARG A 156 -5.54 9.62 8.12
CA ARG A 156 -4.86 10.25 9.25
C ARG A 156 -5.54 11.57 9.60
N ASP A 157 -6.07 11.63 10.81
CA ASP A 157 -6.65 12.82 11.41
C ASP A 157 -5.79 13.27 12.61
N GLY A 158 -4.96 14.30 12.37
CA GLY A 158 -3.92 14.73 13.30
C GLY A 158 -2.89 13.64 13.59
N THR A 159 -2.87 13.14 14.83
CA THR A 159 -1.98 12.06 15.29
C THR A 159 -2.58 10.67 15.15
N HIS A 160 -3.89 10.56 14.93
CA HIS A 160 -4.59 9.29 14.85
C HIS A 160 -4.66 8.83 13.40
N THR A 161 -4.39 7.55 13.17
CA THR A 161 -4.61 6.90 11.86
C THR A 161 -5.64 5.82 12.05
N ARG A 162 -6.71 5.86 11.25
CA ARG A 162 -7.74 4.84 11.22
C ARG A 162 -7.66 4.10 9.89
N THR A 163 -7.72 2.76 9.94
CA THR A 163 -7.70 1.90 8.76
C THR A 163 -8.97 1.07 8.70
N VAL A 164 -9.54 0.94 7.50
CA VAL A 164 -10.62 0.03 7.15
C VAL A 164 -10.10 -0.97 6.13
N ARG A 165 -10.27 -2.26 6.39
CA ARG A 165 -10.02 -3.34 5.44
C ARG A 165 -11.35 -3.81 4.85
N LEU A 166 -11.39 -3.92 3.54
CA LEU A 166 -12.51 -4.44 2.78
C LEU A 166 -12.02 -5.51 1.80
N ASP A 167 -12.45 -6.75 1.98
CA ASP A 167 -12.42 -7.73 0.90
C ASP A 167 -13.57 -7.41 -0.05
N THR A 168 -13.26 -7.12 -1.32
CA THR A 168 -14.25 -6.58 -2.27
C THR A 168 -15.39 -7.54 -2.62
N GLY A 169 -15.30 -8.80 -2.18
CA GLY A 169 -16.38 -9.78 -2.22
C GLY A 169 -17.51 -9.55 -1.22
N CYS A 170 -17.30 -8.76 -0.18
CA CYS A 170 -18.32 -8.49 0.84
C CYS A 170 -19.43 -7.55 0.32
N THR A 171 -20.68 -8.01 0.35
CA THR A 171 -21.86 -7.24 -0.06
C THR A 171 -22.43 -6.34 1.03
N GLY A 172 -22.19 -6.67 2.30
CA GLY A 172 -22.65 -5.89 3.47
C GLY A 172 -21.79 -4.66 3.77
N ALA A 173 -20.65 -4.52 3.11
CA ALA A 173 -19.77 -3.38 3.32
C ALA A 173 -20.41 -2.06 2.82
N PRO A 174 -20.35 -0.98 3.61
CA PRO A 174 -20.83 0.33 3.18
C PRO A 174 -20.22 0.76 1.83
N PRO A 175 -21.04 1.17 0.83
CA PRO A 175 -20.54 1.58 -0.49
C PRO A 175 -19.50 2.70 -0.43
N ILE A 176 -19.58 3.53 0.61
CA ILE A 176 -18.70 4.67 0.85
C ILE A 176 -17.22 4.28 0.90
N ILE A 177 -16.88 3.07 1.37
CA ILE A 177 -15.49 2.59 1.43
C ILE A 177 -14.91 2.50 0.01
N ARG A 178 -15.68 1.94 -0.93
CA ARG A 178 -15.26 1.82 -2.34
C ARG A 178 -15.23 3.18 -3.02
N GLN A 179 -16.20 4.04 -2.75
CA GLN A 179 -16.25 5.40 -3.32
C GLN A 179 -15.06 6.26 -2.87
N LEU A 180 -14.66 6.17 -1.60
CA LEU A 180 -13.49 6.85 -1.08
C LEU A 180 -12.19 6.27 -1.65
N ALA A 181 -12.08 4.94 -1.79
CA ALA A 181 -10.93 4.32 -2.44
C ALA A 181 -10.78 4.76 -3.92
N VAL A 182 -11.87 4.79 -4.69
CA VAL A 182 -11.89 5.31 -6.06
C VAL A 182 -11.50 6.78 -6.11
N ALA A 183 -11.96 7.58 -5.14
CA ALA A 183 -11.57 8.99 -5.06
C ALA A 183 -10.07 9.16 -4.78
N VAL A 184 -9.47 8.33 -3.91
CA VAL A 184 -8.01 8.32 -3.69
C VAL A 184 -7.29 7.95 -4.98
N ASP A 185 -7.72 6.90 -5.70
CA ASP A 185 -7.11 6.51 -6.98
C ASP A 185 -7.16 7.64 -8.03
N SER A 186 -8.32 8.29 -8.13
CA SER A 186 -8.53 9.40 -9.06
C SER A 186 -7.63 10.60 -8.74
N ILE A 187 -7.67 11.07 -7.48
CA ILE A 187 -6.87 12.21 -7.04
C ILE A 187 -5.38 11.89 -7.09
N ALA A 188 -4.96 10.68 -6.71
CA ALA A 188 -3.55 10.28 -6.80
C ALA A 188 -3.11 9.95 -8.23
N ARG A 189 -4.03 9.95 -9.21
CA ARG A 189 -3.77 9.63 -10.63
C ARG A 189 -3.13 8.25 -10.82
N THR A 190 -3.52 7.27 -10.01
CA THR A 190 -2.97 5.90 -10.07
C THR A 190 -3.09 5.21 -11.42
N PRO A 191 -4.09 5.47 -12.29
CA PRO A 191 -4.14 4.88 -13.62
C PRO A 191 -2.88 5.12 -14.47
N THR A 192 -2.17 6.22 -14.24
CA THR A 192 -0.91 6.52 -14.95
C THR A 192 0.20 5.50 -14.67
N TRP A 193 0.23 4.91 -13.47
CA TRP A 193 1.20 3.88 -13.06
C TRP A 193 0.63 2.45 -13.17
N VAL A 194 -0.70 2.31 -13.10
CA VAL A 194 -1.35 1.01 -13.20
C VAL A 194 -1.42 0.54 -14.65
N VAL A 195 -1.88 1.39 -15.57
CA VAL A 195 -2.10 1.03 -16.98
C VAL A 195 -1.02 1.62 -17.91
N GLY A 196 -0.43 2.76 -17.55
CA GLY A 196 0.53 3.49 -18.38
C GLY A 196 -0.14 4.44 -19.39
N PRO A 197 0.63 5.35 -20.04
CA PRO A 197 0.13 6.19 -21.12
C PRO A 197 -0.34 5.31 -22.30
N GLY A 198 -1.64 5.37 -22.65
CA GLY A 198 -2.22 4.64 -23.79
C GLY A 198 -2.90 3.31 -23.46
N GLY A 199 -2.97 2.93 -22.18
CA GLY A 199 -3.68 1.72 -21.76
C GLY A 199 -5.19 1.93 -21.68
N ASN A 200 -5.92 1.56 -22.74
CA ASN A 200 -7.38 1.37 -22.67
C ASN A 200 -7.64 -0.06 -22.20
N ARG A 201 -8.25 -0.23 -21.01
CA ARG A 201 -8.95 -1.48 -20.66
C ARG A 201 -10.36 -1.15 -20.23
#